data_AF-A0A443RS39-F1
#
_entry.id   AF-A0A443RS39-F1
#
_cell.length_a   1.000
_cell.length_b   1.000
_cell.length_c   1.000
_cell.angle_alpha   90.00
_cell.angle_beta   90.00
_cell.angle_gamma   90.00
#
_symmetry.space_group_name_H-M   'P 1'
#
loop_
_entity.id
_entity.type
_entity.pdbx_description
1 polymer ?
#
loop_
_entity_poly.entity_id
_entity_poly.type
_entity_poly.pdbx_seq_one_letter_code
_entity_poly.pdbx_strand_id
1 'polypeptide(L)'
;MPILVVSVNDGDLLETNRFSYKVLDNTFGADKFTMVTNSDGTGSLKVAKPLDYEDLQQRYGFNVTISVSDHGGESADPYHVDYAKVNVRLRDINDNKPEFEKPNIEVTVLEDSRIGTSLAKFHATDADQGGKSKVSYMIDRASDKKRQFQIDQNGVVRIQRTLDREDIPRHQVKILAVDDGVPPRTATATLTVVVGDINDNAPRFLKDYR
;
A
#
# COMPACT_ATOMS: atom_id res chain seq x y z
N MET A 1 -0.71 -14.00 -18.33
CA MET A 1 -1.32 -15.32 -18.04
C MET A 1 -2.83 -15.21 -18.14
N PRO A 2 -3.55 -16.26 -18.55
CA PRO A 2 -5.01 -16.27 -18.49
C PRO A 2 -5.49 -16.32 -17.04
N ILE A 3 -6.60 -15.63 -16.75
CA ILE A 3 -7.30 -15.72 -15.45
C ILE A 3 -8.43 -16.76 -15.48
N LEU A 4 -8.86 -17.16 -16.67
CA LEU A 4 -9.82 -18.23 -16.93
C LEU A 4 -9.57 -18.77 -18.35
N VAL A 5 -9.69 -20.09 -18.53
CA VAL A 5 -9.73 -20.73 -19.84
C VAL A 5 -11.11 -21.35 -20.01
N VAL A 6 -11.76 -21.08 -21.13
CA VAL A 6 -13.09 -21.63 -21.48
C VAL A 6 -12.95 -22.53 -22.69
N SER A 7 -13.61 -23.68 -22.63
CA SER A 7 -13.74 -24.60 -23.76
C SER A 7 -15.15 -24.54 -24.29
N VAL A 8 -15.31 -24.67 -25.60
CA VAL A 8 -16.60 -24.72 -26.26
C VAL A 8 -16.66 -25.98 -27.10
N ASN A 9 -17.87 -26.49 -27.30
CA ASN A 9 -18.12 -27.66 -28.11
C ASN A 9 -19.21 -27.34 -29.13
N ASP A 10 -18.93 -27.61 -30.39
CA ASP A 10 -19.90 -27.54 -31.47
C ASP A 10 -20.18 -28.97 -31.98
N GLY A 11 -21.45 -29.28 -32.21
CA GLY A 11 -21.91 -30.59 -32.64
C GLY A 11 -21.63 -30.87 -34.12
N ASP A 12 -21.31 -29.84 -34.91
CA ASP A 12 -21.13 -29.97 -36.34
C ASP A 12 -19.70 -30.40 -36.73
N LEU A 13 -19.62 -31.45 -37.55
CA LEU A 13 -18.43 -32.27 -37.82
C LEU A 13 -17.26 -31.56 -38.53
N LEU A 14 -17.37 -30.26 -38.87
CA LEU A 14 -16.39 -29.49 -39.65
C LEU A 14 -15.94 -28.16 -39.03
N GLU A 15 -16.39 -27.83 -37.81
CA GLU A 15 -16.25 -26.47 -37.23
C GLU A 15 -15.23 -26.38 -36.08
N THR A 16 -14.54 -27.47 -35.74
CA THR A 16 -13.87 -27.67 -34.44
C THR A 16 -12.71 -26.73 -34.09
N ASN A 17 -12.39 -25.69 -34.88
CA ASN A 17 -11.26 -24.80 -34.61
C ASN A 17 -11.44 -23.35 -35.08
N ARG A 18 -12.67 -22.88 -35.29
CA ARG A 18 -12.93 -21.50 -35.72
C ARG A 18 -13.95 -20.85 -34.78
N PHE A 19 -13.51 -20.55 -33.56
CA PHE A 19 -14.28 -19.75 -32.61
C PHE A 19 -13.65 -18.37 -32.41
N SER A 20 -14.51 -17.36 -32.43
CA SER A 20 -14.17 -15.98 -32.11
C SER A 20 -14.71 -15.64 -30.73
N TYR A 21 -13.81 -15.37 -29.79
CA TYR A 21 -14.17 -15.00 -28.42
C TYR A 21 -14.07 -13.49 -28.22
N LYS A 22 -15.03 -12.92 -27.48
CA LYS A 22 -15.02 -11.48 -27.13
C LYS A 22 -15.47 -11.26 -25.69
N VAL A 23 -14.96 -10.17 -25.12
CA VAL A 23 -15.58 -9.53 -23.94
C VAL A 23 -16.58 -8.51 -24.47
N LEU A 24 -17.81 -8.52 -23.96
CA LEU A 24 -18.80 -7.50 -24.30
C LEU A 24 -18.59 -6.26 -23.44
N ASP A 25 -18.58 -5.09 -24.09
CA ASP A 25 -18.45 -3.79 -23.42
C ASP A 25 -19.81 -3.28 -22.92
N ASN A 26 -20.44 -4.06 -22.03
CA ASN A 26 -21.77 -3.76 -21.48
C ASN A 26 -21.80 -3.71 -19.94
N THR A 27 -20.64 -3.89 -19.30
CA THR A 27 -20.50 -3.99 -17.85
C THR A 27 -19.32 -3.17 -17.38
N PHE A 28 -19.38 -2.64 -16.16
CA PHE A 28 -18.27 -1.91 -15.55
C PHE A 28 -16.95 -2.68 -15.66
N GLY A 29 -15.91 -2.02 -16.16
CA GLY A 29 -14.56 -2.57 -16.28
C GLY A 29 -14.39 -3.67 -17.34
N ALA A 30 -15.34 -3.85 -18.27
CA ALA A 30 -15.19 -4.80 -19.37
C ALA A 30 -13.93 -4.53 -20.22
N ASP A 31 -13.60 -3.26 -20.42
CA ASP A 31 -12.40 -2.79 -21.12
C ASP A 31 -11.06 -3.18 -20.45
N LYS A 32 -11.11 -3.64 -19.18
CA LYS A 32 -9.95 -4.19 -18.47
C LYS A 32 -9.68 -5.64 -18.79
N PHE A 33 -10.57 -6.31 -19.53
CA PHE A 33 -10.45 -7.72 -19.89
C PHE A 33 -10.49 -7.90 -21.40
N THR A 34 -9.87 -8.99 -21.85
CA THR A 34 -9.91 -9.39 -23.26
C THR A 34 -9.98 -10.90 -23.36
N MET A 35 -10.63 -11.39 -24.41
CA MET A 35 -10.63 -12.79 -24.77
C MET A 35 -9.62 -13.03 -25.90
N VAL A 36 -8.86 -14.12 -25.80
CA VAL A 36 -7.91 -14.54 -26.84
C VAL A 36 -8.22 -15.98 -27.23
N THR A 37 -8.38 -16.25 -28.52
CA THR A 37 -8.47 -17.62 -29.05
C THR A 37 -7.11 -18.31 -28.92
N ASN A 38 -7.09 -19.48 -28.30
CA ASN A 38 -5.91 -20.32 -28.15
C ASN A 38 -5.76 -21.25 -29.36
N SER A 39 -4.56 -21.81 -29.56
CA SER A 39 -4.25 -22.71 -30.68
C SER A 39 -5.02 -24.03 -30.68
N ASP A 40 -5.58 -24.42 -29.53
CA ASP A 40 -6.39 -25.61 -29.33
C ASP A 40 -7.91 -25.34 -29.45
N GLY A 41 -8.29 -24.14 -29.94
CA GLY A 41 -9.69 -23.72 -30.10
C GLY A 41 -10.35 -23.18 -28.83
N THR A 42 -9.71 -23.27 -27.67
CA THR A 42 -10.24 -22.71 -26.41
C THR A 42 -10.11 -21.19 -26.35
N GLY A 43 -10.84 -20.55 -25.45
CA GLY A 43 -10.78 -19.10 -25.19
C GLY A 43 -10.07 -18.79 -23.88
N SER A 44 -9.10 -17.88 -23.89
CA SER A 44 -8.44 -17.37 -22.68
C SER A 44 -8.96 -15.98 -22.31
N LEU A 45 -9.56 -15.84 -21.13
CA LEU A 45 -9.82 -14.52 -20.53
C LEU A 45 -8.51 -14.00 -19.93
N LYS A 46 -8.12 -12.79 -20.31
CA LYS A 46 -6.88 -12.13 -19.87
C LYS A 46 -7.17 -10.73 -19.38
N VAL A 47 -6.31 -10.24 -18.49
CA VAL A 47 -6.27 -8.85 -18.07
C VAL A 47 -5.62 -8.03 -19.18
N ALA A 48 -6.31 -6.99 -19.64
CA ALA A 48 -5.88 -6.10 -20.71
C ALA A 48 -5.39 -4.74 -20.18
N LYS A 49 -5.93 -4.29 -19.03
CA LYS A 49 -5.53 -3.05 -18.36
C LYS A 49 -5.27 -3.30 -16.88
N PRO A 50 -4.51 -2.44 -16.19
CA PRO A 50 -4.25 -2.58 -14.76
C PRO A 50 -5.54 -2.71 -13.93
N LEU A 51 -5.46 -3.58 -12.94
CA LEU A 51 -6.47 -3.80 -11.91
C LEU A 51 -5.91 -3.27 -10.60
N ASP A 52 -6.75 -2.64 -9.81
CA ASP A 52 -6.38 -1.96 -8.58
C ASP A 52 -7.42 -2.32 -7.51
N TYR A 53 -6.99 -2.93 -6.40
CA TYR A 53 -7.91 -3.35 -5.34
C TYR A 53 -8.41 -2.14 -4.55
N GLU A 54 -7.57 -1.12 -4.39
CA GLU A 54 -7.85 0.07 -3.59
C GLU A 54 -8.87 0.99 -4.26
N ASP A 55 -9.10 0.81 -5.57
CA ASP A 55 -10.19 1.44 -6.29
C ASP A 55 -11.55 0.95 -5.76
N LEU A 56 -12.35 1.90 -5.26
CA LEU A 56 -13.61 1.65 -4.58
C LEU A 56 -14.66 0.92 -5.42
N GLN A 57 -14.59 0.99 -6.74
CA GLN A 57 -15.48 0.26 -7.62
C GLN A 57 -14.90 -1.12 -7.96
N GLN A 58 -13.59 -1.20 -8.23
CA GLN A 58 -12.91 -2.44 -8.62
C GLN A 58 -12.84 -3.47 -7.47
N ARG A 59 -12.75 -3.04 -6.20
CA ARG A 59 -12.76 -3.95 -5.02
C ARG A 59 -13.96 -4.88 -4.94
N TYR A 60 -15.10 -4.49 -5.51
CA TYR A 60 -16.31 -5.32 -5.53
C TYR A 60 -16.28 -6.40 -6.62
N GLY A 61 -15.23 -6.40 -7.44
CA GLY A 61 -15.07 -7.29 -8.58
C GLY A 61 -15.84 -6.82 -9.81
N PHE A 62 -15.79 -7.66 -10.84
CA PHE A 62 -16.36 -7.40 -12.15
C PHE A 62 -17.32 -8.52 -12.51
N ASN A 63 -18.43 -8.17 -13.15
CA ASN A 63 -19.35 -9.13 -13.76
C ASN A 63 -19.24 -8.96 -15.26
N VAL A 64 -18.35 -9.73 -15.89
CA VAL A 64 -18.05 -9.60 -17.32
C VAL A 64 -18.92 -10.56 -18.11
N THR A 65 -19.48 -10.11 -19.23
CA THR A 65 -20.13 -11.01 -20.19
C THR A 65 -19.14 -11.34 -21.29
N ILE A 66 -18.87 -12.63 -21.51
CA ILE A 66 -18.10 -13.12 -22.64
C ILE A 66 -19.05 -13.71 -23.68
N SER A 67 -18.67 -13.58 -24.95
CA SER A 67 -19.35 -14.25 -26.05
C SER A 67 -18.38 -15.13 -26.82
N VAL A 68 -18.91 -16.24 -27.33
CA VAL A 68 -18.25 -17.04 -28.36
C VAL A 68 -19.14 -17.04 -29.59
N SER A 69 -18.54 -16.86 -30.76
CA SER A 69 -19.23 -17.08 -32.02
C SER A 69 -18.47 -18.08 -32.88
N ASP A 70 -19.21 -18.88 -33.64
CA ASP A 70 -18.65 -19.58 -34.80
C ASP A 70 -18.34 -18.57 -35.93
N HIS A 71 -17.91 -19.05 -37.09
CA HIS A 71 -17.65 -18.22 -38.26
C HIS A 71 -18.80 -18.22 -39.29
N GLY A 72 -19.90 -18.94 -39.03
CA GLY A 72 -20.98 -19.22 -39.97
C GLY A 72 -20.54 -20.04 -41.20
N GLY A 73 -21.49 -20.73 -41.82
CA GLY A 73 -21.29 -21.51 -43.05
C GLY A 73 -21.44 -20.69 -44.35
N GLU A 74 -21.18 -21.32 -45.51
CA GLU A 74 -21.41 -20.69 -46.81
C GLU A 74 -22.92 -20.53 -47.10
N SER A 75 -23.35 -19.26 -47.12
CA SER A 75 -24.48 -18.72 -47.88
C SER A 75 -25.92 -19.01 -47.42
N ALA A 76 -26.14 -19.31 -46.13
CA ALA A 76 -27.43 -19.10 -45.45
C ALA A 76 -27.35 -19.22 -43.92
N ASP A 77 -26.25 -19.74 -43.39
CA ASP A 77 -26.12 -20.00 -41.96
C ASP A 77 -25.63 -18.75 -41.21
N PRO A 78 -26.48 -18.08 -40.41
CA PRO A 78 -26.01 -17.00 -39.57
C PRO A 78 -25.04 -17.57 -38.55
N TYR A 79 -23.98 -16.82 -38.24
CA TYR A 79 -23.08 -17.21 -37.17
C TYR A 79 -23.86 -17.38 -35.86
N HIS A 80 -23.67 -18.49 -35.15
CA HIS A 80 -24.28 -18.70 -33.84
C HIS A 80 -23.42 -18.04 -32.77
N VAL A 81 -24.09 -17.52 -31.74
CA VAL A 81 -23.43 -16.86 -30.61
C VAL A 81 -24.00 -17.41 -29.32
N ASP A 82 -23.11 -17.75 -28.39
CA ASP A 82 -23.46 -18.05 -27.00
C ASP A 82 -22.78 -17.06 -26.04
N TYR A 83 -23.37 -16.90 -24.85
CA TYR A 83 -22.98 -15.93 -23.85
C TYR A 83 -22.81 -16.57 -22.48
N ALA A 84 -21.75 -16.18 -21.78
CA ALA A 84 -21.52 -16.57 -20.40
C ALA A 84 -21.19 -15.36 -19.52
N LYS A 85 -21.68 -15.37 -18.28
CA LYS A 85 -21.33 -14.37 -17.26
C LYS A 85 -20.19 -14.91 -16.39
N VAL A 86 -19.14 -14.12 -16.25
CA VAL A 86 -17.96 -14.44 -15.45
C VAL A 86 -17.84 -13.42 -14.31
N ASN A 87 -17.85 -13.91 -13.07
CA ASN A 87 -17.57 -13.08 -11.89
C ASN A 87 -16.06 -13.09 -11.61
N VAL A 88 -15.40 -11.95 -11.78
CA VAL A 88 -13.97 -11.78 -11.49
C VAL A 88 -13.85 -11.04 -10.16
N ARG A 89 -13.17 -11.65 -9.19
CA ARG A 89 -12.89 -11.02 -7.88
C ARG A 89 -11.41 -10.67 -7.79
N LEU A 90 -11.12 -9.51 -7.21
CA LEU A 90 -9.75 -9.11 -6.92
C LEU A 90 -9.32 -9.67 -5.56
N ARG A 91 -8.06 -10.08 -5.49
CA ARG A 91 -7.38 -10.37 -4.24
C ARG A 91 -6.45 -9.20 -3.97
N ASP A 92 -6.61 -8.60 -2.81
CA ASP A 92 -5.72 -7.55 -2.33
C ASP A 92 -4.27 -8.06 -2.20
N ILE A 93 -3.31 -7.18 -2.48
CA ILE A 93 -1.87 -7.41 -2.33
C ILE A 93 -1.24 -6.19 -1.66
N ASN A 94 -0.12 -6.36 -0.95
CA ASN A 94 0.57 -5.24 -0.31
C ASN A 94 1.29 -4.36 -1.33
N ASP A 95 0.55 -3.49 -2.02
CA ASP A 95 1.06 -2.60 -3.06
C ASP A 95 0.90 -1.12 -2.75
N ASN A 96 0.41 -0.77 -1.55
CA ASN A 96 0.56 0.54 -0.95
C ASN A 96 1.62 0.50 0.15
N LYS A 97 1.92 1.66 0.74
CA LYS A 97 2.86 1.77 1.86
C LYS A 97 2.21 2.67 2.91
N PRO A 98 2.64 2.60 4.18
CA PRO A 98 2.13 3.52 5.18
C PRO A 98 2.40 4.96 4.78
N GLU A 99 1.48 5.87 5.10
CA GLU A 99 1.64 7.31 4.90
C GLU A 99 1.33 8.06 6.19
N PHE A 100 2.25 8.93 6.62
CA PHE A 100 2.04 9.77 7.79
C PHE A 100 1.15 10.98 7.48
N GLU A 101 0.16 11.26 8.33
CA GLU A 101 -0.66 12.47 8.23
C GLU A 101 0.19 13.75 8.36
N LYS A 102 1.20 13.70 9.23
CA LYS A 102 2.16 14.79 9.49
C LYS A 102 3.58 14.25 9.43
N PRO A 103 4.26 14.32 8.28
CA PRO A 103 5.59 13.74 8.11
C PRO A 103 6.70 14.53 8.82
N ASN A 104 6.44 15.78 9.24
CA ASN A 104 7.38 16.61 9.98
C ASN A 104 6.67 17.27 11.17
N ILE A 105 7.20 17.05 12.37
CA ILE A 105 6.73 17.69 13.61
C ILE A 105 7.95 18.33 14.29
N GLU A 106 7.81 19.57 14.74
CA GLU A 106 8.81 20.24 15.57
C GLU A 106 8.20 20.56 16.94
N VAL A 107 8.97 20.30 18.00
CA VAL A 107 8.56 20.57 19.38
C VAL A 107 9.73 21.17 20.16
N THR A 108 9.41 21.99 21.15
CA THR A 108 10.39 22.54 22.09
C THR A 108 10.13 21.96 23.48
N VAL A 109 11.17 21.52 24.16
CA VAL A 109 11.10 20.92 25.50
C VAL A 109 12.28 21.37 26.35
N LEU A 110 12.09 21.65 27.63
CA LEU A 110 13.18 22.04 28.54
C LEU A 110 14.04 20.82 28.87
N GLU A 111 15.34 20.99 29.05
CA GLU A 111 16.26 19.89 29.33
C GLU A 111 15.98 19.15 30.64
N ASP A 112 15.43 19.83 31.65
CA ASP A 112 15.02 19.28 32.94
C ASP A 112 13.68 18.52 32.90
N SER A 113 13.08 18.38 31.71
CA SER A 113 11.81 17.68 31.52
C SER A 113 11.92 16.22 31.95
N ARG A 114 10.90 15.76 32.69
CA ARG A 114 10.88 14.41 33.27
C ARG A 114 10.89 13.32 32.21
N ILE A 115 11.56 12.21 32.50
CA ILE A 115 11.42 10.98 31.72
C ILE A 115 9.93 10.57 31.67
N GLY A 116 9.46 10.19 30.49
CA GLY A 116 8.05 9.88 30.22
C GLY A 116 7.24 11.07 29.70
N THR A 117 7.79 12.28 29.64
CA THR A 117 7.11 13.44 29.05
C THR A 117 6.78 13.16 27.58
N SER A 118 5.51 13.32 27.21
CA SER A 118 5.02 13.18 25.84
C SER A 118 5.42 14.38 25.00
N LEU A 119 6.01 14.12 23.84
CA LEU A 119 6.52 15.15 22.92
C LEU A 119 5.59 15.32 21.73
N ALA A 120 5.25 14.23 21.04
CA ALA A 120 4.45 14.25 19.83
C ALA A 120 3.66 12.93 19.68
N LYS A 121 2.62 12.95 18.85
CA LYS A 121 1.92 11.75 18.40
C LYS A 121 1.95 11.69 16.88
N PHE A 122 2.47 10.59 16.35
CA PHE A 122 2.44 10.28 14.93
C PHE A 122 1.24 9.38 14.62
N HIS A 123 0.66 9.59 13.45
CA HIS A 123 -0.35 8.73 12.88
C HIS A 123 0.00 8.48 11.42
N ALA A 124 0.02 7.21 11.03
CA ALA A 124 0.17 6.77 9.67
C ALA A 124 -0.94 5.77 9.31
N THR A 125 -1.37 5.81 8.06
CA THR A 125 -2.40 4.95 7.49
C THR A 125 -1.87 4.23 6.28
N ASP A 126 -2.32 3.00 6.07
CA ASP A 126 -2.06 2.24 4.86
C ASP A 126 -3.39 2.00 4.12
N ALA A 127 -3.37 2.11 2.79
CA ALA A 127 -4.55 2.02 1.94
C ALA A 127 -5.02 0.58 1.70
N ASP A 128 -4.12 -0.40 1.84
CA ASP A 128 -4.39 -1.82 1.61
C ASP A 128 -5.48 -2.33 2.57
N GLN A 129 -6.18 -3.40 2.19
CA GLN A 129 -7.28 -3.96 2.97
C GLN A 129 -6.82 -4.42 4.36
N GLY A 130 -7.30 -3.75 5.40
CA GLY A 130 -6.88 -4.01 6.79
C GLY A 130 -5.66 -3.17 7.23
N GLY A 131 -5.00 -2.46 6.31
CA GLY A 131 -3.86 -1.58 6.56
C GLY A 131 -4.13 -0.47 7.58
N LYS A 132 -5.38 0.01 7.67
CA LYS A 132 -5.81 1.01 8.68
C LYS A 132 -5.60 0.59 10.14
N SER A 133 -5.37 -0.70 10.44
CA SER A 133 -5.20 -1.21 11.81
C SER A 133 -3.90 -1.98 12.04
N LYS A 134 -2.96 -1.93 11.09
CA LYS A 134 -1.78 -2.81 11.06
C LYS A 134 -0.44 -2.08 10.90
N VAL A 135 -0.42 -0.76 11.06
CA VAL A 135 0.83 0.02 11.04
C VAL A 135 1.51 -0.02 12.40
N SER A 136 2.76 -0.48 12.44
CA SER A 136 3.64 -0.45 13.61
C SER A 136 4.61 0.71 13.55
N TYR A 137 4.90 1.33 14.70
CA TYR A 137 5.81 2.46 14.81
C TYR A 137 7.13 2.09 15.47
N MET A 138 8.23 2.67 14.99
CA MET A 138 9.54 2.54 15.63
C MET A 138 10.40 3.78 15.41
N ILE A 139 11.44 3.96 16.23
CA ILE A 139 12.45 5.00 16.04
C ILE A 139 13.66 4.37 15.35
N ASP A 140 14.13 4.99 14.27
CA ASP A 140 15.41 4.63 13.67
C ASP A 140 16.55 4.99 14.65
N ARG A 141 17.23 3.96 15.15
CA ARG A 141 18.29 4.10 16.15
C ARG A 141 19.55 4.78 15.61
N ALA A 142 19.72 4.89 14.29
CA ALA A 142 20.79 5.71 13.72
C ALA A 142 20.55 7.22 13.97
N SER A 143 19.29 7.64 14.06
CA SER A 143 18.88 9.03 14.33
C SER A 143 18.82 9.40 15.82
N ASP A 144 18.73 8.40 16.71
CA ASP A 144 18.71 8.55 18.17
C ASP A 144 19.75 7.64 18.84
N LYS A 145 21.03 7.96 18.62
CA LYS A 145 22.17 7.14 19.09
C LYS A 145 22.21 7.01 20.62
N LYS A 146 21.80 8.05 21.35
CA LYS A 146 21.78 8.07 22.82
C LYS A 146 20.54 7.38 23.42
N ARG A 147 19.58 6.95 22.59
CA ARG A 147 18.31 6.32 22.99
C ARG A 147 17.52 7.21 23.94
N GLN A 148 17.51 8.51 23.66
CA GLN A 148 16.84 9.53 24.46
C GLN A 148 15.33 9.55 24.23
N PHE A 149 14.84 8.90 23.17
CA PHE A 149 13.43 8.88 22.82
C PHE A 149 12.90 7.45 22.67
N GLN A 150 11.62 7.29 22.98
CA GLN A 150 10.85 6.07 22.75
C GLN A 150 9.52 6.41 22.06
N ILE A 151 8.98 5.46 21.32
CA ILE A 151 7.65 5.56 20.70
C ILE A 151 6.83 4.33 21.10
N ASP A 152 5.56 4.53 21.42
CA ASP A 152 4.63 3.43 21.74
C ASP A 152 3.84 2.97 20.50
N GLN A 153 3.07 1.89 20.66
CA GLN A 153 2.22 1.33 19.61
C GLN A 153 1.13 2.29 19.10
N ASN A 154 0.79 3.32 19.87
CA ASN A 154 -0.19 4.35 19.49
C ASN A 154 0.48 5.55 18.79
N GLY A 155 1.78 5.46 18.50
CA GLY A 155 2.56 6.50 17.84
C GLY A 155 2.99 7.65 18.75
N VAL A 156 2.85 7.54 20.08
CA VAL A 156 3.23 8.62 21.01
C VAL A 156 4.72 8.55 21.33
N VAL A 157 5.45 9.61 21.00
CA VAL A 157 6.87 9.78 21.30
C VAL A 157 7.04 10.41 22.68
N ARG A 158 7.90 9.83 23.50
CA ARG A 158 8.23 10.29 24.86
C ARG A 158 9.73 10.38 25.11
N ILE A 159 10.10 11.24 26.05
CA ILE A 159 11.45 11.25 26.64
C ILE A 159 11.70 9.91 27.34
N GLN A 160 12.80 9.25 26.99
CA GLN A 160 13.26 7.98 27.57
C GLN A 160 14.47 8.17 28.49
N ARG A 161 15.30 9.17 28.23
CA ARG A 161 16.48 9.53 29.02
C ARG A 161 16.59 11.04 29.13
N THR A 162 17.33 11.52 30.11
CA THR A 162 17.56 12.95 30.33
C THR A 162 18.10 13.62 29.07
N LEU A 163 17.68 14.86 28.87
CA LEU A 163 18.20 15.74 27.85
C LEU A 163 19.23 16.66 28.51
N ASP A 164 20.14 17.17 27.70
CA ASP A 164 21.21 18.08 28.10
C ASP A 164 21.44 18.95 26.87
N ARG A 165 21.13 20.24 27.00
CA ARG A 165 21.20 21.18 25.91
C ARG A 165 22.64 21.50 25.55
N GLU A 166 23.52 21.63 26.53
CA GLU A 166 24.95 21.88 26.34
C GLU A 166 25.62 20.76 25.55
N ASP A 167 25.10 19.54 25.66
CA ASP A 167 25.52 18.38 24.88
C ASP A 167 24.83 18.29 23.50
N ILE A 168 23.49 18.27 23.45
CA ILE A 168 22.73 18.21 22.19
C ILE A 168 21.52 19.17 22.24
N PRO A 169 21.61 20.36 21.63
CA PRO A 169 20.52 21.35 21.68
C PRO A 169 19.37 21.06 20.70
N ARG A 170 19.59 20.21 19.69
CA ARG A 170 18.59 19.89 18.66
C ARG A 170 18.72 18.45 18.20
N HIS A 171 17.63 17.68 18.33
CA HIS A 171 17.54 16.31 17.85
C HIS A 171 16.70 16.24 16.58
N GLN A 172 17.13 15.41 15.63
CA GLN A 172 16.34 15.02 14.45
C GLN A 172 16.07 13.52 14.52
N VAL A 173 14.95 13.16 15.13
CA VAL A 173 14.55 11.76 15.35
C VAL A 173 13.72 11.28 14.18
N LYS A 174 14.13 10.19 13.54
CA LYS A 174 13.40 9.57 12.44
C LYS A 174 12.43 8.52 12.99
N ILE A 175 11.16 8.70 12.68
CA ILE A 175 10.06 7.81 13.05
C ILE A 175 9.70 6.97 11.83
N LEU A 176 9.71 5.65 11.99
CA LEU A 176 9.34 4.70 10.95
C LEU A 176 7.93 4.17 11.22
N ALA A 177 7.14 4.09 10.17
CA ALA A 177 5.89 3.34 10.11
C ALA A 177 6.11 2.13 9.21
N VAL A 178 5.65 0.96 9.64
CA VAL A 178 5.84 -0.32 8.94
C VAL A 178 4.49 -1.04 8.86
N ASP A 179 4.07 -1.43 7.66
CA ASP A 179 2.89 -2.29 7.48
C ASP A 179 3.19 -3.75 7.86
N ASP A 180 2.16 -4.59 7.93
CA ASP A 180 2.30 -6.03 8.17
C ASP A 180 2.20 -6.87 6.88
N GLY A 181 2.35 -6.22 5.72
CA GLY A 181 2.27 -6.89 4.43
C GLY A 181 3.50 -7.71 4.08
N VAL A 182 3.44 -8.42 2.95
CA VAL A 182 4.51 -9.33 2.51
C VAL A 182 4.86 -9.05 1.04
N PRO A 183 6.06 -8.49 0.74
CA PRO A 183 7.05 -7.98 1.70
C PRO A 183 6.52 -6.73 2.43
N PRO A 184 7.01 -6.45 3.66
CA PRO A 184 6.59 -5.28 4.40
C PRO A 184 7.10 -4.02 3.72
N ARG A 185 6.33 -2.93 3.80
CA ARG A 185 6.75 -1.61 3.32
C ARG A 185 6.74 -0.60 4.46
N THR A 186 7.47 0.48 4.23
CA THR A 186 7.83 1.44 5.27
C THR A 186 7.70 2.88 4.81
N ALA A 187 7.34 3.77 5.73
CA ALA A 187 7.49 5.20 5.59
C ALA A 187 8.28 5.81 6.74
N THR A 188 8.80 7.01 6.50
CA THR A 188 9.63 7.74 7.47
C THR A 188 9.08 9.16 7.66
N ALA A 189 8.95 9.56 8.91
CA ALA A 189 8.68 10.93 9.35
C ALA A 189 9.83 11.45 10.21
N THR A 190 9.90 12.77 10.39
CA THR A 190 10.93 13.42 11.21
C THR A 190 10.29 14.19 12.37
N LEU A 191 10.72 13.87 13.59
CA LEU A 191 10.50 14.69 14.77
C LEU A 191 11.75 15.53 15.04
N THR A 192 11.59 16.85 15.00
CA THR A 192 12.61 17.78 15.50
C THR A 192 12.30 18.12 16.95
N VAL A 193 13.24 17.85 17.85
CA VAL A 193 13.16 18.26 19.26
C VAL A 193 14.18 19.36 19.50
N VAL A 194 13.71 20.56 19.82
CA VAL A 194 14.55 21.69 20.24
C VAL A 194 14.61 21.69 21.76
N VAL A 195 15.81 21.60 22.32
CA VAL A 195 16.02 21.57 23.77
C VAL A 195 16.19 23.00 24.28
N GLY A 196 15.29 23.40 25.17
CA GLY A 196 15.33 24.68 25.87
C GLY A 196 16.29 24.65 27.05
N ASP A 197 16.91 25.81 27.30
CA ASP A 197 17.94 26.05 28.31
C ASP A 197 17.36 26.14 29.72
N ILE A 198 18.10 25.57 30.66
CA ILE A 198 17.98 25.75 32.09
C ILE A 198 19.38 26.13 32.61
N ASN A 199 19.45 27.15 33.47
CA ASN A 199 20.71 27.58 34.04
C ASN A 199 21.20 26.61 35.13
N ASP A 200 21.77 25.48 34.73
CA ASP A 200 22.30 24.41 35.59
C ASP A 200 23.84 24.38 35.64
N ASN A 201 24.51 25.23 34.86
CA ASN A 201 25.96 25.34 34.79
C ASN A 201 26.48 26.58 35.55
N ALA A 202 27.19 26.36 36.67
CA ALA A 202 27.75 27.44 37.47
C ALA A 202 28.94 28.14 36.78
N PRO A 203 29.13 29.47 36.98
CA PRO A 203 30.27 30.18 36.41
C PRO A 203 31.59 29.67 36.99
N ARG A 204 32.63 29.62 36.15
CA ARG A 204 34.00 29.30 36.55
C ARG A 204 34.98 30.34 36.05
N PHE A 205 35.98 30.67 36.87
CA PHE A 205 37.11 31.48 36.42
C PHE A 205 37.92 30.71 35.38
N LEU A 206 38.44 31.42 34.37
CA LEU A 206 39.25 30.82 33.29
C LEU A 206 40.67 30.43 33.76
N LYS A 207 41.10 30.94 34.92
CA LYS A 207 42.42 30.72 35.52
C LYS A 207 42.31 30.77 37.04
N ASP A 208 43.24 30.12 37.72
CA ASP A 208 43.44 30.28 39.16
C ASP A 208 44.10 31.63 39.45
N TYR A 209 43.49 32.41 40.34
CA TYR A 209 43.99 33.73 40.79
C TYR A 209 44.59 33.63 42.20
N ARG A 210 45.51 32.67 42.41
CA ARG A 210 46.23 32.50 43.68
C ARG A 210 47.53 33.28 43.72
#